data_AF-A0A061HXK7-F1
#
_entry.id   AF-A0A061HXK7-F1
#
_cell.length_a   1.000
_cell.length_b   1.000
_cell.length_c   1.000
_cell.angle_alpha   90.00
_cell.angle_beta   90.00
_cell.angle_gamma   90.00
#
_symmetry.space_group_name_H-M   'P 1'
#
loop_
_entity.id
_entity.type
_entity.pdbx_description
1 polymer ?
#
loop_
_entity_poly.entity_id
_entity_poly.type
_entity_poly.pdbx_seq_one_letter_code
_entity_poly.pdbx_strand_id
1 'polypeptide(L)'
;ISGDWHTIAMAAKEIDMITDYGMLKLFFRHLECIRGCKEMILMFYGEVDEECEKFEIEAKQVFSKEFFCTYAGKHQFRILYVSSSIMVIFDYYLTPDENLIKVLFLVDNDKIKNICNREFSMAIDSSI
;
A
#
# COMPACT_ATOMS: atom_id res chain seq x y z
N ILE A 1 -9.62 0.52 -11.50
CA ILE A 1 -8.69 -0.05 -10.50
C ILE A 1 -7.56 -0.73 -11.24
N SER A 2 -7.81 -1.70 -12.13
CA SER A 2 -6.74 -2.27 -12.97
C SER A 2 -5.91 -1.20 -13.67
N GLY A 3 -4.59 -1.29 -13.55
CA GLY A 3 -3.64 -0.36 -14.16
C GLY A 3 -2.41 -0.09 -13.30
N ASP A 4 -1.53 0.73 -13.86
CA ASP A 4 -0.33 1.18 -13.16
C ASP A 4 -0.69 2.26 -12.15
N TRP A 5 -0.17 2.11 -10.93
CA TRP A 5 -0.38 3.04 -9.82
C TRP A 5 0.93 3.23 -9.07
N HIS A 6 1.33 4.47 -8.80
CA HIS A 6 2.57 4.82 -8.11
C HIS A 6 2.25 5.52 -6.80
N THR A 7 2.88 5.09 -5.71
CA THR A 7 2.75 5.76 -4.41
C THR A 7 3.28 7.18 -4.48
N ILE A 8 2.44 8.15 -4.10
CA ILE A 8 2.76 9.56 -3.99
C ILE A 8 2.59 10.16 -2.58
N ALA A 9 1.95 9.44 -1.65
CA ALA A 9 2.04 9.75 -0.23
C ALA A 9 1.66 8.53 0.62
N MET A 10 2.16 8.52 1.85
CA MET A 10 1.86 7.52 2.86
C MET A 10 1.57 8.23 4.18
N ALA A 11 0.54 7.82 4.92
CA ALA A 11 0.26 8.37 6.24
C ALA A 11 -0.02 7.24 7.21
N ALA A 12 0.64 7.27 8.36
CA ALA A 12 0.46 6.32 9.45
C ALA A 12 0.74 7.04 10.76
N LYS A 13 0.12 6.57 11.85
CA LYS A 13 0.44 7.07 13.19
C LYS A 13 1.83 6.59 13.63
N GLU A 14 2.12 5.32 13.37
CA GLU A 14 3.41 4.69 13.60
C GLU A 14 4.36 5.03 12.45
N ILE A 15 4.93 6.24 12.47
CA ILE A 15 5.70 6.80 11.34
C ILE A 15 6.87 5.90 10.90
N ASP A 16 7.55 5.24 11.85
CA ASP A 16 8.68 4.35 11.59
C ASP A 16 8.32 3.19 10.65
N MET A 17 7.04 2.83 10.55
CA MET A 17 6.56 1.77 9.65
C MET A 17 6.56 2.19 8.19
N ILE A 18 6.51 3.49 7.88
CA ILE A 18 6.40 4.04 6.51
C ILE A 18 7.61 4.90 6.09
N THR A 19 8.60 5.07 6.98
CA THR A 19 9.88 5.73 6.71
C THR A 19 10.98 4.72 6.43
N ASP A 20 12.24 5.16 6.40
CA ASP A 20 13.40 4.33 6.04
C ASP A 20 13.41 2.98 6.75
N TYR A 21 13.58 1.91 5.96
CA TYR A 21 13.56 0.52 6.42
C TYR A 21 12.22 0.06 7.05
N GLY A 22 11.19 0.92 7.02
CA GLY A 22 9.84 0.61 7.47
C GLY A 22 9.16 -0.38 6.54
N MET A 23 8.64 -1.47 7.12
CA MET A 23 8.03 -2.57 6.37
C MET A 23 6.78 -2.18 5.56
N LEU A 24 6.16 -1.03 5.86
CA LEU A 24 5.00 -0.50 5.15
C LEU A 24 5.35 0.68 4.23
N LYS A 25 6.65 0.95 4.01
CA LYS A 25 7.14 1.86 2.97
C LYS A 25 6.96 1.22 1.59
N LEU A 26 5.70 1.15 1.13
CA LEU A 26 5.31 0.41 -0.06
C LEU A 26 5.17 1.35 -1.26
N PHE A 27 5.94 1.06 -2.31
CA PHE A 27 5.89 1.76 -3.58
C PHE A 27 5.09 0.95 -4.59
N PHE A 28 3.77 1.18 -4.64
CA PHE A 28 2.88 0.54 -5.60
C PHE A 28 3.36 0.75 -7.04
N ARG A 29 3.06 -0.24 -7.88
CA ARG A 29 3.37 -0.23 -9.31
C ARG A 29 2.18 -0.59 -10.15
N HIS A 30 1.45 -1.61 -9.74
CA HIS A 30 0.37 -2.14 -10.55
C HIS A 30 -0.67 -2.80 -9.64
N LEU A 31 -1.93 -2.51 -9.89
CA LEU A 31 -3.05 -3.22 -9.31
C LEU A 31 -3.80 -3.87 -10.46
N GLU A 32 -4.13 -5.16 -10.36
CA GLU A 32 -4.92 -5.85 -11.38
C GLU A 32 -6.14 -6.51 -10.74
N CYS A 33 -7.34 -6.15 -11.18
CA CYS A 33 -8.58 -6.79 -10.75
C CYS A 33 -8.84 -8.08 -11.51
N ILE A 34 -9.05 -9.16 -10.77
CA ILE A 34 -9.41 -10.47 -11.30
C ILE A 34 -10.86 -10.79 -10.90
N ARG A 35 -11.59 -11.50 -11.78
CA ARG A 35 -12.96 -12.00 -11.52
C ARG A 35 -13.92 -10.91 -11.02
N GLY A 36 -13.94 -9.77 -11.70
CA GLY A 36 -14.78 -8.63 -11.31
C GLY A 36 -14.31 -7.94 -10.02
N CYS A 37 -13.00 -7.86 -9.80
CA CYS A 37 -12.35 -7.34 -8.58
C CYS A 37 -12.67 -8.12 -7.29
N LYS A 38 -13.06 -9.40 -7.39
CA LYS A 38 -13.14 -10.28 -6.21
C LYS A 38 -11.75 -10.76 -5.76
N GLU A 39 -10.81 -10.73 -6.68
CA GLU A 39 -9.38 -10.96 -6.46
C GLU A 39 -8.63 -9.76 -7.02
N MET A 40 -7.50 -9.43 -6.42
CA MET A 40 -6.64 -8.33 -6.86
C MET A 40 -5.19 -8.73 -6.72
N ILE A 41 -4.41 -8.57 -7.78
CA ILE A 41 -2.95 -8.66 -7.69
C ILE A 41 -2.43 -7.25 -7.36
N LEU A 42 -1.61 -7.16 -6.31
CA LEU A 42 -0.88 -5.97 -5.90
C LEU A 42 0.58 -6.18 -6.26
N MET A 43 1.14 -5.31 -7.09
CA MET A 43 2.58 -5.25 -7.34
C MET A 43 3.14 -3.97 -6.75
N PHE A 44 4.18 -4.09 -5.95
CA PHE A 44 4.84 -2.96 -5.30
C PHE A 44 6.32 -3.26 -5.07
N TYR A 45 7.10 -2.22 -4.76
CA TYR A 45 8.43 -2.38 -4.19
C TYR A 45 8.41 -2.07 -2.70
N GLY A 46 9.20 -2.80 -1.92
CA GLY A 46 9.46 -2.53 -0.50
C GLY A 46 10.95 -2.67 -0.19
N GLU A 47 11.41 -2.07 0.90
CA GLU A 47 12.80 -2.21 1.37
C GLU A 47 12.91 -3.42 2.31
N VAL A 48 13.79 -4.37 1.98
CA VAL A 48 14.13 -5.54 2.82
C VAL A 48 15.66 -5.61 2.89
N ASP A 49 16.22 -5.66 4.10
CA ASP A 49 17.67 -5.68 4.32
C ASP A 49 18.44 -4.59 3.54
N GLU A 50 17.85 -3.38 3.49
CA GLU A 50 18.34 -2.21 2.75
C GLU A 50 18.31 -2.31 1.22
N GLU A 51 17.75 -3.39 0.67
CA GLU A 51 17.56 -3.61 -0.76
C GLU A 51 16.10 -3.38 -1.18
N CYS A 52 15.89 -2.79 -2.36
CA CYS A 52 14.57 -2.55 -2.92
C CYS A 52 14.11 -3.80 -3.69
N GLU A 53 13.19 -4.56 -3.09
CA GLU A 53 12.65 -5.79 -3.67
C GLU A 53 11.26 -5.57 -4.27
N LYS A 54 10.95 -6.31 -5.35
CA LYS A 54 9.63 -6.30 -5.98
C LYS A 54 8.78 -7.43 -5.41
N PHE A 55 7.58 -7.09 -4.96
CA PHE A 55 6.58 -8.03 -4.47
C PHE A 55 5.38 -8.10 -5.41
N GLU A 56 4.78 -9.28 -5.47
CA GLU A 56 3.51 -9.55 -6.12
C GLU A 56 2.63 -10.36 -5.16
N ILE A 57 1.54 -9.75 -4.69
CA ILE A 57 0.68 -10.30 -3.64
C ILE A 57 -0.74 -10.41 -4.16
N GLU A 58 -1.38 -11.56 -3.92
CA GLU A 58 -2.80 -11.74 -4.19
C GLU A 58 -3.64 -11.31 -2.98
N ALA A 59 -4.59 -10.42 -3.21
CA ALA A 59 -5.59 -10.00 -2.25
C ALA A 59 -6.98 -10.52 -2.63
N LYS A 60 -7.72 -11.02 -1.65
CA LYS A 60 -9.06 -11.58 -1.83
C LYS A 60 -10.10 -10.70 -1.19
N GLN A 61 -11.19 -10.45 -1.91
CA GLN A 61 -12.34 -9.75 -1.37
C GLN A 61 -13.15 -10.71 -0.49
N VAL A 62 -13.30 -10.38 0.79
CA VAL A 62 -13.95 -11.28 1.77
C VAL A 62 -15.32 -10.76 2.17
N PHE A 63 -15.50 -9.44 2.27
CA PHE A 63 -16.79 -8.83 2.59
C PHE A 63 -16.94 -7.47 1.89
N SER A 64 -18.06 -7.25 1.20
CA SER A 64 -18.37 -5.98 0.52
C SER A 64 -17.23 -5.46 -0.36
N LYS A 65 -16.49 -4.42 0.09
CA LYS A 65 -15.36 -3.77 -0.62
C LYS A 65 -14.03 -3.92 0.12
N GLU A 66 -13.92 -4.96 0.95
CA GLU A 66 -12.76 -5.21 1.80
C GLU A 66 -11.91 -6.35 1.26
N PHE A 67 -10.62 -6.09 1.14
CA PHE A 67 -9.62 -7.01 0.62
C PHE A 67 -8.71 -7.48 1.74
N PHE A 68 -8.30 -8.75 1.68
CA PHE A 68 -7.37 -9.35 2.62
C PHE A 68 -6.19 -9.95 1.87
N CYS A 69 -4.98 -9.74 2.39
CA CYS A 69 -3.75 -10.36 1.91
C CYS A 69 -2.75 -10.53 3.05
N THR A 70 -1.64 -11.21 2.74
CA THR A 70 -0.54 -11.45 3.68
C THR A 70 0.76 -10.93 3.07
N TYR A 71 1.41 -10.02 3.78
CA TYR A 71 2.75 -9.49 3.49
C TYR A 71 3.36 -9.03 4.81
N ALA A 72 4.47 -9.64 5.24
CA ALA A 72 5.12 -9.33 6.53
C ALA A 72 4.17 -9.31 7.77
N GLY A 73 2.97 -9.89 7.65
CA GLY A 73 1.83 -9.79 8.58
C GLY A 73 0.52 -9.84 7.80
N LYS A 74 -0.60 -9.53 8.46
CA LYS A 74 -1.94 -9.62 7.84
C LYS A 74 -2.45 -8.22 7.50
N HIS A 75 -3.03 -8.08 6.32
CA HIS A 75 -3.60 -6.83 5.85
C HIS A 75 -5.09 -6.97 5.60
N GLN A 76 -5.84 -5.93 5.94
CA GLN A 76 -7.23 -5.74 5.57
C GLN A 76 -7.38 -4.31 5.04
N PHE A 77 -7.53 -4.16 3.74
CA PHE A 77 -7.57 -2.85 3.10
C PHE A 77 -8.84 -2.59 2.31
N ARG A 78 -9.09 -1.31 2.06
CA ARG A 78 -10.20 -0.79 1.26
C ARG A 78 -9.70 0.32 0.34
N ILE A 79 -10.25 0.35 -0.86
CA ILE A 79 -10.08 1.50 -1.76
C ILE A 79 -11.16 2.52 -1.38
N LEU A 80 -10.77 3.61 -0.72
CA LEU A 80 -11.69 4.65 -0.24
C LEU A 80 -12.15 5.56 -1.38
N TYR A 81 -11.25 5.85 -2.32
CA TYR A 81 -11.50 6.72 -3.46
C TYR A 81 -10.73 6.22 -4.68
N VAL A 82 -11.32 6.32 -5.86
CA VAL A 82 -10.66 6.08 -7.13
C VAL A 82 -11.24 6.99 -8.20
N SER A 83 -10.35 7.60 -8.98
CA SER A 83 -10.67 8.42 -10.14
C SER A 83 -9.84 7.97 -11.35
N SER A 84 -9.84 8.75 -12.41
CA SER A 84 -8.97 8.50 -13.58
C SER A 84 -7.51 8.85 -13.34
N SER A 85 -7.13 9.48 -12.22
CA SER A 85 -5.74 9.89 -11.96
C SER A 85 -5.21 9.51 -10.59
N ILE A 86 -6.05 9.52 -9.56
CA ILE A 86 -5.66 9.23 -8.17
C ILE A 86 -6.51 8.11 -7.56
N MET A 87 -5.93 7.38 -6.61
CA MET A 87 -6.60 6.41 -5.75
C MET A 87 -6.10 6.55 -4.31
N VAL A 88 -7.02 6.38 -3.35
CA VAL A 88 -6.72 6.36 -1.92
C VAL A 88 -7.01 4.96 -1.39
N ILE A 89 -6.00 4.31 -0.83
CA ILE A 89 -6.07 3.01 -0.20
C ILE A 89 -5.91 3.20 1.30
N PHE A 90 -6.79 2.58 2.08
CA PHE A 90 -6.68 2.56 3.53
C PHE A 90 -6.53 1.12 4.00
N ASP A 91 -5.51 0.87 4.79
CA ASP A 91 -5.07 -0.46 5.20
C ASP A 91 -5.00 -0.57 6.72
N TYR A 92 -5.49 -1.71 7.21
CA TYR A 92 -5.32 -2.18 8.57
C TYR A 92 -4.26 -3.29 8.53
N TYR A 93 -3.08 -2.99 9.03
CA TYR A 93 -1.98 -3.93 9.15
C TYR A 93 -1.92 -4.50 10.57
N LEU A 94 -1.97 -5.82 10.69
CA LEU A 94 -1.81 -6.54 11.96
C LEU A 94 -0.43 -7.19 11.98
N THR A 95 0.43 -6.72 12.88
CA THR A 95 1.80 -7.24 13.05
C THR A 95 1.78 -8.69 13.54
N PRO A 96 2.89 -9.44 13.40
CA PRO A 96 3.03 -10.75 14.05
C PRO A 96 2.78 -10.72 15.56
N ASP A 97 3.13 -9.61 16.24
CA ASP A 97 2.87 -9.38 17.67
C ASP A 97 1.46 -8.86 17.98
N GLU A 98 0.53 -8.94 17.02
CA GLU A 98 -0.89 -8.57 17.16
C GLU A 98 -1.15 -7.07 17.46
N ASN A 99 -0.23 -6.18 17.06
CA ASN A 99 -0.45 -4.73 17.06
C ASN A 99 -1.14 -4.29 15.78
N LEU A 100 -2.15 -3.44 15.91
CA LEU A 100 -2.92 -2.91 14.79
C LEU A 100 -2.39 -1.53 14.37
N ILE A 101 -1.90 -1.43 13.14
CA ILE A 101 -1.42 -0.21 12.51
C ILE A 101 -2.39 0.19 11.40
N LYS A 102 -2.60 1.50 11.23
CA LYS A 102 -3.45 2.05 10.18
C LYS A 102 -2.58 2.85 9.22
N VAL A 103 -2.67 2.53 7.93
CA VAL A 103 -1.91 3.22 6.88
C VAL A 103 -2.85 3.69 5.79
N LEU A 104 -2.62 4.91 5.31
CA LEU A 104 -3.26 5.48 4.13
C LEU A 104 -2.22 5.66 3.04
N PHE A 105 -2.50 5.14 1.86
CA PHE A 105 -1.69 5.34 0.67
C PHE A 105 -2.46 6.22 -0.30
N LEU A 106 -1.80 7.26 -0.79
CA LEU A 106 -2.23 8.00 -1.96
C LEU A 106 -1.38 7.54 -3.14
N VAL A 107 -2.02 7.03 -4.18
CA VAL A 107 -1.36 6.59 -5.40
C VAL A 107 -1.92 7.35 -6.61
N ASP A 108 -1.07 7.63 -7.59
CA ASP A 108 -1.47 8.21 -8.87
C ASP A 108 -1.17 7.25 -10.03
N ASN A 109 -1.74 7.48 -11.21
CA ASN A 109 -1.41 6.72 -12.42
C ASN A 109 -0.57 7.55 -13.41
N ASP A 110 -0.02 8.67 -12.95
CA ASP A 110 0.91 9.47 -13.71
C ASP A 110 2.29 8.81 -13.77
N LYS A 111 3.13 9.25 -14.71
CA LYS A 111 4.44 8.66 -14.98
C LYS A 111 5.51 9.05 -13.95
N ILE A 112 5.14 9.55 -12.77
CA ILE A 112 6.09 9.86 -11.70
C ILE A 112 6.56 8.53 -11.09
N LYS A 113 7.60 7.97 -11.70
CA LYS A 113 8.20 6.70 -11.28
C LYS A 113 9.12 6.91 -10.09
N ASN A 114 8.56 7.00 -8.89
CA ASN A 114 9.35 6.93 -7.66
C ASN A 114 9.71 5.47 -7.38
N ILE A 115 10.97 5.09 -7.58
CA ILE A 115 11.51 3.76 -7.22
C ILE A 115 12.27 3.89 -5.92
N CYS A 116 11.74 3.28 -4.84
CA CYS A 116 12.30 3.25 -3.49
C CYS A 116 13.16 4.48 -3.16
N ASN A 117 12.62 5.68 -3.42
CA ASN A 117 13.43 6.88 -3.31
C ASN A 117 13.49 7.25 -1.82
N ARG A 118 14.70 7.31 -1.27
CA ARG A 118 14.92 7.63 0.15
C ARG A 118 14.36 9.00 0.53
N GLU A 119 14.28 9.91 -0.43
CA GLU A 119 13.77 11.28 -0.23
C GLU A 119 12.24 11.39 -0.29
N PHE A 120 11.53 10.30 -0.61
CA PHE A 120 10.07 10.35 -0.76
C PHE A 120 9.37 10.17 0.60
N SER A 121 9.25 11.26 1.36
CA SER A 121 8.50 11.27 2.62
C SER A 121 7.52 12.45 2.68
N MET A 122 6.28 12.23 2.28
CA MET A 122 5.14 12.96 2.85
C MET A 122 4.43 12.03 3.82
N ALA A 123 4.96 11.93 5.04
CA ALA A 123 4.26 11.34 6.17
C ALA A 123 3.39 12.43 6.82
N ILE A 124 2.08 12.26 6.81
CA ILE A 124 1.15 13.15 7.49
C ILE A 124 0.88 12.58 8.89
N ASP A 125 1.47 13.19 9.91
CA ASP A 125 1.15 12.91 11.30
C ASP A 125 -0.30 13.35 11.57
N SER A 126 -1.15 12.40 11.96
CA SER A 126 -2.57 12.66 12.27
C SER A 126 -2.82 13.01 13.74
N SER A 127 -1.79 13.42 14.48
CA SER A 127 -1.91 13.93 15.85
C SER A 127 -2.60 15.30 15.86
N ILE A 128 -3.93 15.30 15.88
CA ILE A 128 -4.77 16.44 16.29
C ILE A 128 -5.39 16.13 17.65
#